data_AF-A0A970QPC4-F1
#
_entry.id   AF-A0A970QPC4-F1
#
_cell.length_a   1.000
_cell.length_b   1.000
_cell.length_c   1.000
_cell.angle_alpha   90.00
_cell.angle_beta   90.00
_cell.angle_gamma   90.00
#
_symmetry.space_group_name_H-M   'P 1'
#
loop_
_entity.id
_entity.type
_entity.pdbx_description
1 polymer ?
#
loop_
_entity_poly.entity_id
_entity_poly.type
_entity_poly.pdbx_seq_one_letter_code
_entity_poly.pdbx_strand_id
1 'polypeptide(L)'
;MNESKKFKNFIDKEKLYKLIEGQQPTQSEINDILNRARALKGLDLHDVAALLRITDHDQIYQIMEVAKHVKQEIYGKRLVLFAPLYTGNVCVNNCLYCSFRKDNKSITRKILKMKEIENEVKELLREGHKRVLLICGEAPANDIDYICEAIRTTYAVHEKGHNVRRINVELAPMSVEDFRKLKQEKIGTYVCFQETYEPDLYKEYHPGGTPKADYENRLLVMDRAMEGGIDDVGLGVLFGLADYRFEILALMEHAHHLEEAFGCGPHTISFPRIEPAEGAPLPEHIPHKVSDDDFKKIIAIIRIALPYTGIILSTRETEELRTELFNYGISQISAGSRTNPGAYAAENEGHKTGSQFQLGDHRNLDEVISTMIDSGYIPSFCTGCYRKGRVGHDFMDLAKPGLIKEYCMPNAIFTFREYLNDFATPETKEKGMKLIKSLVAEIGKENLKNSINNNIDKIDQGERDIYF
;
A
#
# COMPACT_ATOMS: atom_id res chain seq x y z
N MET A 1 11.97 -6.09 -25.69
CA MET A 1 10.71 -6.74 -26.11
C MET A 1 10.15 -5.99 -27.32
N ASN A 2 9.49 -6.66 -28.27
CA ASN A 2 8.79 -5.99 -29.38
C ASN A 2 7.73 -5.02 -28.80
N GLU A 3 7.64 -3.79 -29.31
CA GLU A 3 6.57 -2.83 -28.97
C GLU A 3 5.17 -3.45 -29.11
N SER A 4 5.02 -4.49 -29.95
CA SER A 4 3.77 -5.21 -30.25
C SER A 4 3.10 -5.95 -29.07
N LYS A 5 3.73 -6.02 -27.89
CA LYS A 5 3.18 -6.64 -26.68
C LYS A 5 2.67 -5.65 -25.63
N LYS A 6 3.04 -4.37 -25.71
CA LYS A 6 2.50 -3.34 -24.80
C LYS A 6 1.03 -3.10 -25.11
N PHE A 7 0.23 -2.75 -24.09
CA PHE A 7 -1.21 -2.42 -24.24
C PHE A 7 -2.10 -3.55 -24.76
N LYS A 8 -1.82 -4.80 -24.36
CA LYS A 8 -2.67 -5.96 -24.66
C LYS A 8 -3.03 -6.68 -23.37
N ASN A 9 -4.23 -7.25 -23.33
CA ASN A 9 -4.63 -8.12 -22.23
C ASN A 9 -3.63 -9.28 -22.09
N PHE A 10 -2.97 -9.33 -20.94
CA PHE A 10 -1.96 -10.33 -20.58
C PHE A 10 -2.49 -11.39 -19.61
N ILE A 11 -3.79 -11.35 -19.27
CA ILE A 11 -4.44 -12.31 -18.37
C ILE A 11 -5.07 -13.44 -19.19
N ASP A 12 -4.47 -14.62 -19.13
CA ASP A 12 -5.02 -15.85 -19.68
C ASP A 12 -5.87 -16.57 -18.63
N LYS A 13 -7.18 -16.27 -18.62
CA LYS A 13 -8.13 -16.81 -17.63
C LYS A 13 -8.09 -18.34 -17.55
N GLU A 14 -8.13 -19.03 -18.69
CA GLU A 14 -8.19 -20.49 -18.75
C GLU A 14 -6.90 -21.13 -18.20
N LYS A 15 -5.73 -20.57 -18.55
CA LYS A 15 -4.44 -20.99 -18.00
C LYS A 15 -4.43 -20.86 -16.48
N LEU A 16 -4.89 -19.74 -15.93
CA LEU A 16 -4.83 -19.48 -14.49
C LEU A 16 -5.77 -20.41 -13.69
N TYR A 17 -6.99 -20.64 -14.18
CA TYR A 17 -7.91 -21.60 -13.56
C TYR A 17 -7.34 -23.03 -13.58
N LYS A 18 -6.76 -23.45 -14.71
CA LYS A 18 -6.10 -24.76 -14.82
C LYS A 18 -4.96 -24.94 -13.82
N LEU A 19 -4.23 -23.87 -13.49
CA LEU A 19 -3.15 -23.93 -12.49
C LEU A 19 -3.67 -24.12 -11.06
N ILE A 20 -4.82 -23.55 -10.71
CA ILE A 20 -5.37 -23.66 -9.35
C ILE A 20 -6.19 -24.95 -9.14
N GLU A 21 -6.64 -25.60 -10.21
CA GLU A 21 -7.33 -26.91 -10.18
C GLU A 21 -6.39 -28.11 -10.06
N GLY A 22 -5.07 -27.89 -10.02
CA GLY A 22 -4.07 -28.96 -9.87
C GLY A 22 -4.12 -29.72 -8.55
N GLN A 23 -3.30 -30.76 -8.42
CA GLN A 23 -3.12 -31.48 -7.15
C GLN A 23 -2.36 -30.62 -6.13
N GLN A 24 -2.62 -30.84 -4.84
CA GLN A 24 -1.80 -30.23 -3.79
C GLN A 24 -0.35 -30.70 -3.92
N PRO A 25 0.62 -29.79 -3.70
CA PRO A 25 2.02 -30.17 -3.75
C PRO A 25 2.36 -31.15 -2.62
N THR A 26 3.25 -32.08 -2.92
CA THR A 26 3.89 -32.94 -1.92
C THR A 26 4.77 -32.11 -0.98
N GLN A 27 5.07 -32.64 0.21
CA GLN A 27 5.97 -31.96 1.15
C GLN A 27 7.36 -31.68 0.55
N SER A 28 7.84 -32.56 -0.35
CA SER A 28 9.12 -32.34 -1.05
C SER A 28 9.05 -31.11 -1.96
N GLU A 29 7.98 -30.99 -2.75
CA GLU A 29 7.79 -29.84 -3.65
C GLU A 29 7.63 -28.53 -2.86
N ILE A 30 6.90 -28.56 -1.74
CA ILE A 30 6.79 -27.41 -0.83
C ILE A 30 8.18 -27.00 -0.35
N ASN A 31 8.97 -27.94 0.16
CA ASN A 31 10.32 -27.64 0.66
C ASN A 31 11.21 -27.03 -0.44
N ASP A 32 11.13 -27.53 -1.68
CA ASP A 32 11.89 -27.01 -2.80
C ASP A 32 11.50 -25.58 -3.16
N ILE A 33 10.19 -25.28 -3.20
CA ILE A 33 9.68 -23.92 -3.43
C ILE A 33 10.15 -22.99 -2.32
N LEU A 34 10.01 -23.41 -1.06
CA LEU A 34 10.42 -22.61 0.09
C LEU A 34 11.93 -22.37 0.15
N ASN A 35 12.75 -23.31 -0.35
CA ASN A 35 14.19 -23.12 -0.50
C ASN A 35 14.52 -22.09 -1.59
N ARG A 36 13.80 -22.08 -2.71
CA ARG A 36 13.94 -21.03 -3.74
C ARG A 36 13.55 -19.66 -3.20
N ALA A 37 12.45 -19.57 -2.46
CA ALA A 37 11.99 -18.34 -1.82
C ALA A 37 13.06 -17.69 -0.90
N ARG A 38 13.80 -18.51 -0.13
CA ARG A 38 14.90 -18.03 0.73
C ARG A 38 16.06 -17.40 -0.04
N ALA A 39 16.21 -17.68 -1.34
CA ALA A 39 17.22 -17.04 -2.17
C ALA A 39 16.87 -15.57 -2.52
N LEU A 40 15.68 -15.09 -2.12
CA LEU A 40 15.19 -13.72 -2.33
C LEU A 40 15.01 -13.33 -3.80
N LYS A 41 14.99 -14.29 -4.74
CA LYS A 41 14.88 -14.01 -6.19
C LYS A 41 13.45 -14.01 -6.73
N GLY A 42 12.47 -14.11 -5.84
CA GLY A 42 11.07 -14.29 -6.19
C GLY A 42 10.72 -15.74 -6.57
N LEU A 43 9.43 -15.97 -6.82
CA LEU A 43 8.88 -17.25 -7.25
C LEU A 43 8.13 -17.05 -8.56
N ASP A 44 8.11 -18.10 -9.39
CA ASP A 44 7.33 -18.09 -10.62
C ASP A 44 5.84 -18.42 -10.38
N LEU A 45 5.06 -18.34 -11.45
CA LEU A 45 3.62 -18.58 -11.41
C LEU A 45 3.25 -20.01 -10.98
N HIS A 46 4.06 -21.01 -11.33
CA HIS A 46 3.79 -22.42 -10.99
C HIS A 46 4.05 -22.69 -9.50
N ASP A 47 5.13 -22.11 -8.98
CA ASP A 47 5.45 -22.13 -7.55
C ASP A 47 4.33 -21.49 -6.73
N VAL A 48 3.89 -20.29 -7.12
CA VAL A 48 2.78 -19.59 -6.44
C VAL A 48 1.48 -20.39 -6.53
N ALA A 49 1.14 -20.94 -7.70
CA ALA A 49 -0.05 -21.78 -7.86
C ALA A 49 0.00 -23.00 -6.95
N ALA A 50 1.16 -23.67 -6.83
CA ALA A 50 1.32 -24.79 -5.93
C ALA A 50 1.06 -24.42 -4.47
N LEU A 51 1.62 -23.31 -4.00
CA LEU A 51 1.42 -22.84 -2.64
C LEU A 51 -0.04 -22.43 -2.36
N LEU A 52 -0.73 -21.84 -3.33
CA LEU A 52 -2.13 -21.45 -3.20
C LEU A 52 -3.08 -22.65 -3.03
N ARG A 53 -2.71 -23.83 -3.52
CA ARG A 53 -3.50 -25.06 -3.39
C ARG A 53 -3.38 -25.71 -2.01
N ILE A 54 -2.44 -25.26 -1.17
CA ILE A 54 -2.24 -25.78 0.18
C ILE A 54 -3.39 -25.33 1.09
N THR A 55 -3.94 -26.29 1.81
CA THR A 55 -5.01 -26.10 2.82
C THR A 55 -4.60 -26.56 4.21
N ASP A 56 -3.50 -27.30 4.34
CA ASP A 56 -3.00 -27.79 5.63
C ASP A 56 -2.37 -26.65 6.44
N HIS A 57 -2.75 -26.54 7.72
CA HIS A 57 -2.32 -25.44 8.58
C HIS A 57 -0.82 -25.47 8.91
N ASP A 58 -0.23 -26.66 9.09
CA ASP A 58 1.20 -26.78 9.40
C ASP A 58 2.04 -26.36 8.19
N GLN A 59 1.62 -26.75 6.99
CA GLN A 59 2.25 -26.31 5.73
C GLN A 59 2.09 -24.80 5.51
N ILE A 60 0.92 -24.22 5.80
CA ILE A 60 0.72 -22.77 5.72
C ILE A 60 1.66 -22.05 6.69
N TYR A 61 1.82 -22.56 7.91
CA TYR A 61 2.75 -21.99 8.89
C TYR A 61 4.20 -22.04 8.39
N GLN A 62 4.62 -23.11 7.70
CA GLN A 62 5.95 -23.17 7.06
C GLN A 62 6.14 -22.06 6.02
N ILE A 63 5.12 -21.76 5.21
CA ILE A 63 5.15 -20.65 4.25
C ILE A 63 5.30 -19.33 4.98
N MET A 64 4.53 -19.13 6.06
CA MET A 64 4.56 -17.91 6.88
C MET A 64 5.94 -17.68 7.51
N GLU A 65 6.59 -18.73 8.03
CA GLU A 65 7.94 -18.61 8.60
C GLU A 65 9.00 -18.22 7.55
N VAL A 66 8.88 -18.73 6.31
CA VAL A 66 9.76 -18.27 5.21
C VAL A 66 9.45 -16.83 4.84
N ALA A 67 8.18 -16.43 4.80
CA ALA A 67 7.79 -15.07 4.50
C ALA A 67 8.32 -14.08 5.55
N LYS A 68 8.34 -14.47 6.83
CA LYS A 68 8.97 -13.72 7.92
C LYS A 68 10.47 -13.55 7.70
N HIS A 69 11.17 -14.62 7.33
CA HIS A 69 12.59 -14.54 6.98
C HIS A 69 12.85 -13.57 5.81
N VAL A 70 12.12 -13.73 4.70
CA VAL A 70 12.24 -12.85 3.52
C VAL A 70 11.95 -11.39 3.89
N LYS A 71 10.91 -11.14 4.68
CA LYS A 71 10.58 -9.80 5.17
C LYS A 71 11.72 -9.22 6.01
N GLN A 72 12.29 -9.99 6.93
CA GLN A 72 13.39 -9.54 7.77
C GLN A 72 14.65 -9.22 6.95
N GLU A 73 14.96 -10.03 5.94
CA GLU A 73 16.14 -9.80 5.10
C GLU A 73 16.04 -8.54 4.22
N ILE A 74 14.85 -8.21 3.71
CA ILE A 74 14.65 -7.05 2.82
C ILE A 74 14.21 -5.79 3.57
N TYR A 75 13.23 -5.89 4.46
CA TYR A 75 12.62 -4.75 5.16
C TYR A 75 13.06 -4.62 6.62
N GLY A 76 13.55 -5.71 7.21
CA GLY A 76 13.85 -5.77 8.64
C GLY A 76 12.63 -5.54 9.51
N LYS A 77 12.87 -4.93 10.67
CA LYS A 77 11.83 -4.52 11.65
C LYS A 77 11.08 -3.25 11.23
N ARG A 78 11.32 -2.68 10.03
CA ARG A 78 10.71 -1.42 9.61
C ARG A 78 9.28 -1.62 9.11
N LEU A 79 8.39 -0.70 9.51
CA LEU A 79 7.04 -0.56 8.96
C LEU A 79 6.78 0.93 8.66
N VAL A 80 6.43 1.22 7.40
CA VAL A 80 6.19 2.60 6.96
C VAL A 80 4.75 3.01 7.23
N LEU A 81 4.55 4.21 7.78
CA LEU A 81 3.23 4.76 8.10
C LEU A 81 2.81 5.84 7.10
N PHE A 82 1.52 5.83 6.75
CA PHE A 82 0.87 6.88 5.96
C PHE A 82 -0.58 7.06 6.41
N ALA A 83 -1.26 8.07 5.88
CA ALA A 83 -2.70 8.24 6.05
C ALA A 83 -3.37 8.48 4.69
N PRO A 84 -4.57 7.92 4.45
CA PRO A 84 -5.38 8.30 3.31
C PRO A 84 -6.03 9.67 3.56
N LEU A 85 -6.04 10.54 2.55
CA LEU A 85 -6.78 11.79 2.54
C LEU A 85 -7.78 11.78 1.39
N TYR A 86 -9.05 11.61 1.74
CA TYR A 86 -10.15 11.62 0.78
C TYR A 86 -10.48 13.06 0.38
N THR A 87 -10.11 13.44 -0.83
CA THR A 87 -10.36 14.79 -1.35
C THR A 87 -11.76 14.94 -1.94
N GLY A 88 -12.47 13.83 -2.17
CA GLY A 88 -13.87 13.86 -2.59
C GLY A 88 -14.50 12.48 -2.75
N ASN A 89 -15.82 12.42 -2.63
CA ASN A 89 -16.63 11.18 -2.76
C ASN A 89 -17.62 11.22 -3.93
N VAL A 90 -17.54 12.24 -4.79
CA VAL A 90 -18.34 12.33 -6.01
C VAL A 90 -17.79 11.32 -7.01
N CYS A 91 -18.66 10.48 -7.55
CA CYS A 91 -18.28 9.43 -8.49
C CYS A 91 -19.39 9.20 -9.53
N VAL A 92 -19.02 9.02 -10.79
CA VAL A 92 -19.93 8.67 -11.89
C VAL A 92 -20.13 7.17 -12.05
N ASN A 93 -19.26 6.36 -11.41
CA ASN A 93 -19.38 4.91 -11.44
C ASN A 93 -20.40 4.38 -10.44
N ASN A 94 -20.84 3.14 -10.65
CA ASN A 94 -21.86 2.52 -9.82
C ASN A 94 -21.42 1.17 -9.20
N CYS A 95 -20.15 1.06 -8.80
CA CYS A 95 -19.58 -0.18 -8.28
C CYS A 95 -20.43 -0.77 -7.14
N LEU A 96 -20.77 -2.05 -7.24
CA LEU A 96 -21.73 -2.68 -6.32
C LEU A 96 -21.20 -2.85 -4.88
N TYR A 97 -19.89 -2.72 -4.68
CA TYR A 97 -19.22 -2.85 -3.38
C TYR A 97 -18.85 -1.51 -2.72
N CYS A 98 -19.12 -0.36 -3.35
CA CYS A 98 -18.58 0.93 -2.90
C CYS A 98 -19.69 1.87 -2.44
N SER A 99 -19.54 2.49 -1.26
CA SER A 99 -20.50 3.50 -0.78
C SER A 99 -20.53 4.75 -1.65
N PHE A 100 -19.43 5.08 -2.36
CA PHE A 100 -19.37 6.26 -3.23
C PHE A 100 -20.05 6.07 -4.58
N ARG A 101 -20.62 4.90 -4.87
CA ARG A 101 -21.38 4.64 -6.12
C ARG A 101 -22.43 5.72 -6.38
N LYS A 102 -22.62 6.14 -7.63
CA LYS A 102 -23.48 7.29 -7.99
C LYS A 102 -24.93 7.20 -7.50
N ASP A 103 -25.46 5.99 -7.39
CA ASP A 103 -26.85 5.76 -6.99
C ASP A 103 -27.04 5.76 -5.48
N ASN A 104 -25.96 5.72 -4.69
CA ASN A 104 -26.09 5.88 -3.26
C ASN A 104 -26.49 7.33 -2.93
N LYS A 105 -27.71 7.52 -2.43
CA LYS A 105 -28.24 8.83 -2.02
C LYS A 105 -28.25 9.02 -0.50
N SER A 106 -27.76 8.05 0.28
CA SER A 106 -27.70 8.17 1.75
C SER A 106 -26.54 9.05 2.23
N ILE A 107 -25.50 9.21 1.40
CA ILE A 107 -24.30 10.00 1.74
C ILE A 107 -24.31 11.40 1.13
N THR A 108 -23.71 12.37 1.84
CA THR A 108 -23.53 13.74 1.32
C THR A 108 -22.37 13.79 0.35
N ARG A 109 -22.63 14.28 -0.87
CA ARG A 109 -21.61 14.45 -1.91
C ARG A 109 -20.73 15.66 -1.63
N LYS A 110 -19.42 15.46 -1.64
CA LYS A 110 -18.40 16.45 -1.29
C LYS A 110 -17.18 16.31 -2.20
N ILE A 111 -16.69 17.44 -2.67
CA ILE A 111 -15.34 17.64 -3.18
C ILE A 111 -14.76 18.75 -2.32
N LEU A 112 -13.58 18.52 -1.75
CA LEU A 112 -12.93 19.48 -0.88
C LEU A 112 -12.41 20.66 -1.70
N LYS A 113 -12.61 21.87 -1.22
CA LYS A 113 -11.90 23.05 -1.72
C LYS A 113 -10.44 22.98 -1.27
N MET A 114 -9.54 23.65 -1.98
CA MET A 114 -8.12 23.69 -1.60
C MET A 114 -7.90 24.17 -0.16
N LYS A 115 -8.71 25.11 0.33
CA LYS A 115 -8.65 25.54 1.73
C LYS A 115 -9.06 24.44 2.73
N GLU A 116 -10.00 23.58 2.35
CA GLU A 116 -10.39 22.42 3.16
C GLU A 116 -9.28 21.37 3.14
N ILE A 117 -8.68 21.10 1.98
CA ILE A 117 -7.49 20.23 1.87
C ILE A 117 -6.34 20.77 2.75
N GLU A 118 -6.08 22.07 2.73
CA GLU A 118 -5.06 22.70 3.60
C GLU A 118 -5.32 22.38 5.08
N ASN A 119 -6.58 22.48 5.53
CA ASN A 119 -6.96 22.21 6.92
C ASN A 119 -6.83 20.72 7.27
N GLU A 120 -7.26 19.81 6.39
CA GLU A 120 -7.09 18.37 6.59
C GLU A 120 -5.61 18.01 6.73
N VAL A 121 -4.76 18.58 5.86
CA VAL A 121 -3.32 18.32 5.87
C VAL A 121 -2.65 18.89 7.12
N LYS A 122 -3.08 20.06 7.62
CA LYS A 122 -2.60 20.57 8.92
C LYS A 122 -2.88 19.60 10.05
N GLU A 123 -4.07 19.00 10.08
CA GLU A 123 -4.41 18.05 11.13
C GLU A 123 -3.59 16.77 11.03
N LEU A 124 -3.44 16.21 9.82
CA LEU A 124 -2.53 15.08 9.58
C LEU A 124 -1.09 15.36 10.03
N LEU A 125 -0.59 16.59 9.81
CA LEU A 125 0.74 17.00 10.24
C LEU A 125 0.84 17.16 11.76
N ARG A 126 -0.23 17.60 12.44
CA ARG A 126 -0.31 17.66 13.91
C ARG A 126 -0.35 16.29 14.57
N GLU A 127 -0.98 15.31 13.91
CA GLU A 127 -0.95 13.92 14.36
C GLU A 127 0.45 13.31 14.17
N GLY A 128 1.22 13.79 13.21
CA GLY A 128 2.62 13.40 12.99
C GLY A 128 2.90 12.74 11.65
N HIS A 129 1.89 12.61 10.78
CA HIS A 129 2.07 12.05 9.44
C HIS A 129 3.05 12.87 8.60
N LYS A 130 3.73 12.19 7.67
CA LYS A 130 4.61 12.80 6.64
C LYS A 130 4.37 12.22 5.25
N ARG A 131 3.50 11.21 5.15
CA ARG A 131 3.18 10.49 3.92
C ARG A 131 1.66 10.45 3.82
N VAL A 132 1.14 10.90 2.69
CA VAL A 132 -0.30 10.98 2.43
C VAL A 132 -0.62 10.21 1.16
N LEU A 133 -1.76 9.52 1.16
CA LEU A 133 -2.37 8.93 -0.04
C LEU A 133 -3.60 9.76 -0.39
N LEU A 134 -3.55 10.58 -1.45
CA LEU A 134 -4.72 11.32 -1.91
C LEU A 134 -5.66 10.38 -2.67
N ILE A 135 -6.94 10.41 -2.31
CA ILE A 135 -7.97 9.53 -2.89
C ILE A 135 -9.19 10.38 -3.27
N CYS A 136 -9.81 10.09 -4.41
CA CYS A 136 -11.13 10.62 -4.76
C CYS A 136 -11.93 9.66 -5.63
N GLY A 137 -13.25 9.88 -5.72
CA GLY A 137 -14.10 9.19 -6.71
C GLY A 137 -13.74 9.59 -8.14
N GLU A 138 -14.39 9.01 -9.15
CA GLU A 138 -14.17 9.40 -10.55
C GLU A 138 -15.28 10.34 -11.00
N ALA A 139 -15.02 11.63 -11.20
CA ALA A 139 -16.00 12.53 -11.81
C ALA A 139 -15.33 13.72 -12.53
N PRO A 140 -16.03 14.38 -13.47
CA PRO A 140 -15.50 15.56 -14.16
C PRO A 140 -15.13 16.72 -13.21
N ALA A 141 -15.75 16.79 -12.04
CA ALA A 141 -15.52 17.87 -11.07
C ALA A 141 -14.22 17.70 -10.24
N ASN A 142 -13.53 16.57 -10.37
CA ASN A 142 -12.25 16.29 -9.74
C ASN A 142 -11.28 15.68 -10.76
N ASP A 143 -11.16 16.38 -11.89
CA ASP A 143 -10.28 16.07 -13.01
C ASP A 143 -8.79 16.23 -12.65
N ILE A 144 -7.92 16.05 -13.65
CA ILE A 144 -6.47 16.16 -13.46
C ILE A 144 -6.03 17.54 -12.96
N ASP A 145 -6.69 18.62 -13.37
CA ASP A 145 -6.28 19.97 -12.97
C ASP A 145 -6.59 20.19 -11.48
N TYR A 146 -7.75 19.74 -11.02
CA TYR A 146 -8.08 19.70 -9.58
C TYR A 146 -7.09 18.83 -8.79
N ILE A 147 -6.75 17.64 -9.31
CA ILE A 147 -5.82 16.71 -8.64
C ILE A 147 -4.42 17.35 -8.53
N CYS A 148 -3.92 17.96 -9.60
CA CYS A 148 -2.65 18.67 -9.60
C CYS A 148 -2.64 19.82 -8.57
N GLU A 149 -3.70 20.62 -8.51
CA GLU A 149 -3.83 21.69 -7.53
C GLU A 149 -3.92 21.15 -6.09
N ALA A 150 -4.61 20.04 -5.86
CA ALA A 150 -4.69 19.37 -4.57
C ALA A 150 -3.33 18.84 -4.08
N ILE A 151 -2.52 18.27 -4.98
CA ILE A 151 -1.15 17.83 -4.70
C ILE A 151 -0.27 19.02 -4.31
N ARG A 152 -0.29 20.10 -5.12
CA ARG A 152 0.48 21.34 -4.82
C ARG A 152 0.06 21.94 -3.48
N THR A 153 -1.24 22.00 -3.23
CA THR A 153 -1.80 22.49 -1.96
C THR A 153 -1.27 21.68 -0.79
N THR A 154 -1.29 20.35 -0.89
CA THR A 154 -0.83 19.45 0.17
C THR A 154 0.68 19.59 0.42
N TYR A 155 1.51 19.69 -0.63
CA TYR A 155 2.94 19.93 -0.46
C TYR A 155 3.27 21.32 0.10
N ALA A 156 2.44 22.34 -0.17
CA ALA A 156 2.65 23.71 0.29
C ALA A 156 2.35 23.89 1.79
N VAL A 157 1.58 22.98 2.42
CA VAL A 157 1.23 23.10 3.84
C VAL A 157 2.47 22.87 4.71
N HIS A 158 2.72 23.86 5.57
CA HIS A 158 3.68 23.79 6.66
C HIS A 158 2.93 24.00 7.97
N GLU A 159 3.09 23.07 8.91
CA GLU A 159 2.44 23.10 10.22
C GLU A 159 3.48 22.78 11.30
N LYS A 160 3.76 23.73 12.20
CA LYS A 160 4.71 23.58 13.32
C LYS A 160 6.09 23.02 12.91
N GLY A 161 6.61 23.44 11.76
CA GLY A 161 7.92 22.97 11.26
C GLY A 161 7.86 21.62 10.54
N HIS A 162 6.67 21.07 10.30
CA HIS A 162 6.45 19.84 9.56
C HIS A 162 5.71 20.09 8.25
N ASN A 163 5.95 19.21 7.29
CA ASN A 163 5.33 19.22 5.97
C ASN A 163 5.14 17.78 5.47
N VAL A 164 4.27 17.60 4.47
CA VAL A 164 4.13 16.32 3.78
C VAL A 164 5.35 16.11 2.89
N ARG A 165 5.98 14.94 3.00
CA ARG A 165 7.25 14.61 2.33
C ARG A 165 7.08 13.66 1.14
N ARG A 166 5.94 12.96 1.05
CA ARG A 166 5.57 12.13 -0.11
C ARG A 166 4.06 12.03 -0.23
N ILE A 167 3.55 12.24 -1.44
CA ILE A 167 2.15 12.09 -1.78
C ILE A 167 2.02 10.94 -2.77
N ASN A 168 1.37 9.86 -2.37
CA ASN A 168 0.86 8.87 -3.31
C ASN A 168 -0.55 9.29 -3.74
N VAL A 169 -1.03 8.79 -4.87
CA VAL A 169 -2.40 9.05 -5.34
C VAL A 169 -3.08 7.75 -5.72
N GLU A 170 -4.33 7.57 -5.28
CA GLU A 170 -5.19 6.46 -5.70
C GLU A 170 -6.35 7.04 -6.51
N LEU A 171 -6.28 6.87 -7.83
CA LEU A 171 -7.15 7.55 -8.79
C LEU A 171 -7.65 6.59 -9.86
N ALA A 172 -8.76 6.94 -10.50
CA ALA A 172 -9.27 6.22 -11.65
C ALA A 172 -8.30 6.24 -12.85
N PRO A 173 -8.51 5.39 -13.88
CA PRO A 173 -7.69 5.39 -15.07
C PRO A 173 -7.66 6.71 -15.82
N MET A 174 -6.47 7.10 -16.28
CA MET A 174 -6.23 8.37 -16.98
C MET A 174 -5.55 8.13 -18.34
N SER A 175 -5.50 9.19 -19.14
CA SER A 175 -4.73 9.21 -20.39
C SER A 175 -3.23 9.32 -20.10
N VAL A 176 -2.40 8.90 -21.06
CA VAL A 176 -0.93 9.08 -20.98
C VAL A 176 -0.57 10.57 -20.82
N GLU A 177 -1.31 11.47 -21.48
CA GLU A 177 -1.06 12.91 -21.39
C GLU A 177 -1.35 13.46 -19.99
N ASP A 178 -2.42 13.00 -19.36
CA ASP A 178 -2.72 13.40 -17.98
C ASP A 178 -1.73 12.79 -16.99
N PHE A 179 -1.19 11.59 -17.26
CA PHE A 179 -0.07 11.06 -16.49
C PHE A 179 1.21 11.90 -16.64
N ARG A 180 1.48 12.48 -17.82
CA ARG A 180 2.59 13.43 -17.98
C ARG A 180 2.40 14.68 -17.13
N LYS A 181 1.18 15.21 -17.04
CA LYS A 181 0.85 16.31 -16.11
C LYS A 181 1.07 15.88 -14.66
N LEU A 182 0.55 14.71 -14.28
CA LEU A 182 0.68 14.17 -12.92
C LEU A 182 2.15 13.95 -12.51
N LYS A 183 3.00 13.52 -13.44
CA LYS A 183 4.44 13.37 -13.22
C LYS A 183 5.11 14.69 -12.83
N GLN A 184 4.66 15.82 -13.39
CA GLN A 184 5.21 17.15 -13.08
C GLN A 184 4.94 17.57 -11.63
N GLU A 185 3.87 17.04 -11.00
CA GLU A 185 3.56 17.25 -9.59
C GLU A 185 4.41 16.41 -8.64
N LYS A 186 5.30 15.58 -9.21
CA LYS A 186 6.26 14.76 -8.47
C LYS A 186 5.57 13.84 -7.46
N ILE A 187 4.49 13.17 -7.84
CA ILE A 187 3.89 12.16 -6.99
C ILE A 187 4.90 11.06 -6.61
N GLY A 188 4.65 10.39 -5.49
CA GLY A 188 5.37 9.21 -5.05
C GLY A 188 4.97 7.99 -5.85
N THR A 189 3.74 7.49 -5.68
CA THR A 189 3.24 6.30 -6.36
C THR A 189 1.84 6.54 -6.90
N TYR A 190 1.59 6.15 -8.14
CA TYR A 190 0.25 6.05 -8.70
C TYR A 190 -0.35 4.68 -8.34
N VAL A 191 -1.51 4.67 -7.71
CA VAL A 191 -2.19 3.47 -7.26
C VAL A 191 -3.52 3.34 -7.98
N CYS A 192 -3.80 2.16 -8.50
CA CYS A 192 -5.08 1.81 -9.09
C CYS A 192 -5.29 0.31 -8.91
N PHE A 193 -6.31 -0.07 -8.14
CA PHE A 193 -6.59 -1.49 -7.93
C PHE A 193 -7.21 -2.07 -9.19
N GLN A 194 -6.91 -3.30 -9.58
CA GLN A 194 -7.72 -3.97 -10.60
C GLN A 194 -9.11 -4.30 -10.04
N GLU A 195 -9.26 -4.32 -8.72
CA GLU A 195 -10.45 -4.76 -7.97
C GLU A 195 -10.66 -6.26 -8.09
N THR A 196 -10.89 -6.75 -9.31
CA THR A 196 -10.92 -8.17 -9.64
C THR A 196 -10.35 -8.36 -11.05
N TYR A 197 -9.42 -9.30 -11.19
CA TYR A 197 -8.91 -9.70 -12.50
C TYR A 197 -9.88 -10.62 -13.24
N GLU A 198 -10.93 -11.13 -12.59
CA GLU A 198 -11.89 -12.05 -13.19
C GLU A 198 -12.86 -11.24 -14.08
N PRO A 199 -12.81 -11.38 -15.43
CA PRO A 199 -13.51 -10.45 -16.33
C PRO A 199 -15.03 -10.50 -16.22
N ASP A 200 -15.61 -11.67 -15.95
CA ASP A 200 -17.07 -11.83 -15.87
C ASP A 200 -17.61 -11.17 -14.60
N LEU A 201 -16.95 -11.41 -13.47
CA LEU A 201 -17.24 -10.77 -12.19
C LEU A 201 -16.90 -9.27 -12.21
N TYR A 202 -15.85 -8.85 -12.91
CA TYR A 202 -15.57 -7.43 -13.10
C TYR A 202 -16.76 -6.73 -13.77
N LYS A 203 -17.30 -7.32 -14.85
CA LYS A 203 -18.46 -6.78 -15.56
C LYS A 203 -19.72 -6.76 -14.67
N GLU A 204 -19.88 -7.76 -13.80
CA GLU A 204 -20.98 -7.79 -12.83
C GLU A 204 -20.88 -6.65 -11.80
N TYR A 205 -19.70 -6.47 -11.19
CA TYR A 205 -19.52 -5.49 -10.12
C TYR A 205 -19.34 -4.05 -10.61
N HIS A 206 -19.07 -3.84 -11.90
CA HIS A 206 -18.90 -2.54 -12.54
C HIS A 206 -19.96 -2.35 -13.65
N PRO A 207 -21.19 -1.90 -13.29
CA PRO A 207 -22.28 -1.79 -14.24
C PRO A 207 -21.94 -0.94 -15.48
N GLY A 208 -22.41 -1.41 -16.63
CA GLY A 208 -22.21 -0.76 -17.93
C GLY A 208 -22.71 0.68 -17.99
N GLY A 209 -22.20 1.45 -18.96
CA GLY A 209 -22.50 2.88 -19.09
C GLY A 209 -21.74 3.76 -18.07
N THR A 210 -20.67 3.24 -17.49
CA THR A 210 -19.74 3.98 -16.62
C THR A 210 -18.31 3.77 -17.09
N PRO A 211 -17.38 4.74 -16.93
CA PRO A 211 -15.99 4.59 -17.36
C PRO A 211 -15.28 3.37 -16.77
N LYS A 212 -15.56 3.04 -15.49
CA LYS A 212 -14.97 1.88 -14.82
C LYS A 212 -15.52 0.53 -15.28
N ALA A 213 -16.55 0.49 -16.14
CA ALA A 213 -17.03 -0.78 -16.72
C ALA A 213 -16.06 -1.36 -17.77
N ASP A 214 -15.15 -0.53 -18.31
CA ASP A 214 -14.15 -0.97 -19.28
C ASP A 214 -12.99 -1.69 -18.60
N TYR A 215 -13.05 -3.02 -18.63
CA TYR A 215 -12.06 -3.91 -18.03
C TYR A 215 -10.65 -3.69 -18.58
N GLU A 216 -10.50 -3.60 -19.91
CA GLU A 216 -9.17 -3.48 -20.53
C GLU A 216 -8.58 -2.09 -20.29
N ASN A 217 -9.40 -1.05 -20.32
CA ASN A 217 -8.96 0.29 -19.94
C ASN A 217 -8.43 0.32 -18.50
N ARG A 218 -9.08 -0.38 -17.56
CA ARG A 218 -8.59 -0.51 -16.18
C ARG A 218 -7.32 -1.34 -16.10
N LEU A 219 -7.28 -2.51 -16.75
CA LEU A 219 -6.14 -3.44 -16.72
C LEU A 219 -4.85 -2.77 -17.23
N LEU A 220 -4.96 -2.01 -18.32
CA LEU A 220 -3.82 -1.39 -19.01
C LEU A 220 -3.46 0.01 -18.48
N VAL A 221 -4.05 0.43 -17.36
CA VAL A 221 -3.77 1.77 -16.80
C VAL A 221 -2.33 1.92 -16.34
N MET A 222 -1.73 0.85 -15.82
CA MET A 222 -0.35 0.88 -15.34
C MET A 222 0.64 1.05 -16.49
N ASP A 223 0.38 0.42 -17.65
CA ASP A 223 1.13 0.66 -18.87
C ASP A 223 1.11 2.14 -19.26
N ARG A 224 -0.08 2.77 -19.24
CA ARG A 224 -0.24 4.20 -19.56
C ARG A 224 0.44 5.11 -18.54
N ALA A 225 0.39 4.74 -17.26
CA ALA A 225 1.07 5.48 -16.20
C ALA A 225 2.59 5.46 -16.39
N MET A 226 3.16 4.29 -16.65
CA MET A 226 4.59 4.13 -16.91
C MET A 226 5.02 4.79 -18.23
N GLU A 227 4.21 4.71 -19.30
CA GLU A 227 4.43 5.46 -20.53
C GLU A 227 4.37 6.99 -20.32
N GLY A 228 3.50 7.45 -19.42
CA GLY A 228 3.41 8.84 -18.97
C GLY A 228 4.57 9.29 -18.08
N GLY A 229 5.51 8.39 -17.76
CA GLY A 229 6.71 8.65 -16.97
C GLY A 229 6.55 8.44 -15.45
N ILE A 230 5.48 7.78 -15.00
CA ILE A 230 5.35 7.40 -13.59
C ILE A 230 6.17 6.13 -13.31
N ASP A 231 7.24 6.27 -12.52
CA ASP A 231 8.20 5.18 -12.28
C ASP A 231 7.70 4.18 -11.21
N ASP A 232 6.96 4.67 -10.22
CA ASP A 232 6.44 3.87 -9.12
C ASP A 232 4.92 3.73 -9.28
N VAL A 233 4.46 2.50 -9.54
CA VAL A 233 3.03 2.15 -9.57
C VAL A 233 2.66 1.17 -8.46
N GLY A 234 1.39 1.19 -8.05
CA GLY A 234 0.83 0.35 -7.01
C GLY A 234 -0.38 -0.46 -7.51
N LEU A 235 -0.26 -1.78 -7.49
CA LEU A 235 -1.37 -2.69 -7.81
C LEU A 235 -2.26 -2.93 -6.59
N GLY A 236 -3.43 -3.52 -6.80
CA GLY A 236 -4.24 -4.07 -5.73
C GLY A 236 -5.43 -4.87 -6.24
N VAL A 237 -5.94 -5.74 -5.36
CA VAL A 237 -7.12 -6.60 -5.57
C VAL A 237 -8.04 -6.40 -4.38
N LEU A 238 -9.34 -6.28 -4.63
CA LEU A 238 -10.36 -6.27 -3.58
C LEU A 238 -10.78 -7.72 -3.28
N PHE A 239 -10.13 -8.31 -2.28
CA PHE A 239 -10.36 -9.70 -1.89
C PHE A 239 -11.77 -9.90 -1.36
N GLY A 240 -12.47 -10.91 -1.88
CA GLY A 240 -13.89 -11.15 -1.61
C GLY A 240 -14.79 -11.09 -2.85
N LEU A 241 -14.31 -10.45 -3.93
CA LEU A 241 -15.03 -10.35 -5.19
C LEU A 241 -14.98 -11.62 -6.04
N ALA A 242 -13.85 -12.33 -6.03
CA ALA A 242 -13.63 -13.57 -6.77
C ALA A 242 -12.75 -14.55 -5.97
N ASP A 243 -12.50 -15.74 -6.51
CA ASP A 243 -11.55 -16.72 -5.94
C ASP A 243 -10.16 -16.08 -5.79
N TYR A 244 -9.69 -15.93 -4.55
CA TYR A 244 -8.42 -15.28 -4.26
C TYR A 244 -7.23 -15.96 -4.94
N ARG A 245 -7.31 -17.27 -5.25
CA ARG A 245 -6.23 -18.01 -5.88
C ARG A 245 -6.04 -17.54 -7.31
N PHE A 246 -7.14 -17.36 -8.04
CA PHE A 246 -7.13 -16.77 -9.38
C PHE A 246 -6.57 -15.35 -9.34
N GLU A 247 -7.08 -14.52 -8.42
CA GLU A 247 -6.67 -13.12 -8.27
C GLU A 247 -5.16 -12.97 -8.02
N ILE A 248 -4.58 -13.85 -7.18
CA ILE A 248 -3.15 -13.83 -6.90
C ILE A 248 -2.32 -14.22 -8.11
N LEU A 249 -2.73 -15.24 -8.87
CA LEU A 249 -2.01 -15.61 -10.09
C LEU A 249 -2.11 -14.52 -11.17
N ALA A 250 -3.26 -13.89 -11.32
CA ALA A 250 -3.45 -12.78 -12.25
C ALA A 250 -2.63 -11.55 -11.84
N LEU A 251 -2.54 -11.28 -10.54
CA LEU A 251 -1.67 -10.24 -10.01
C LEU A 251 -0.19 -10.52 -10.27
N MET A 252 0.24 -11.78 -10.15
CA MET A 252 1.62 -12.19 -10.49
C MET A 252 1.92 -11.95 -11.98
N GLU A 253 0.99 -12.31 -12.87
CA GLU A 253 1.11 -12.01 -14.31
C GLU A 253 1.18 -10.51 -14.58
N HIS A 254 0.38 -9.69 -13.88
CA HIS A 254 0.47 -8.23 -14.02
C HIS A 254 1.81 -7.68 -13.53
N ALA A 255 2.30 -8.14 -12.38
CA ALA A 255 3.61 -7.72 -11.88
C ALA A 255 4.74 -8.10 -12.85
N HIS A 256 4.67 -9.31 -13.41
CA HIS A 256 5.62 -9.81 -14.40
C HIS A 256 5.54 -9.01 -15.72
N HIS A 257 4.34 -8.74 -16.23
CA HIS A 257 4.12 -7.91 -17.42
C HIS A 257 4.78 -6.55 -17.28
N LEU A 258 4.60 -5.86 -16.15
CA LEU A 258 5.23 -4.55 -15.92
C LEU A 258 6.76 -4.66 -15.90
N GLU A 259 7.32 -5.67 -15.25
CA GLU A 259 8.77 -5.90 -15.24
C GLU A 259 9.31 -6.20 -16.65
N GLU A 260 8.61 -7.02 -17.46
CA GLU A 260 9.02 -7.31 -18.85
C GLU A 260 8.88 -6.10 -19.79
N ALA A 261 7.80 -5.32 -19.64
CA ALA A 261 7.46 -4.23 -20.55
C ALA A 261 8.21 -2.93 -20.27
N PHE A 262 8.51 -2.67 -19.00
CA PHE A 262 9.07 -1.41 -18.54
C PHE A 262 10.38 -1.58 -17.75
N GLY A 263 10.81 -2.80 -17.44
CA GLY A 263 12.06 -3.11 -16.73
C GLY A 263 11.94 -3.08 -15.20
N CYS A 264 10.80 -2.63 -14.67
CA CYS A 264 10.51 -2.65 -13.24
C CYS A 264 9.05 -3.07 -12.98
N GLY A 265 8.86 -3.98 -12.03
CA GLY A 265 7.54 -4.35 -11.53
C GLY A 265 6.93 -3.27 -10.62
N PRO A 266 5.80 -3.57 -9.96
CA PRO A 266 5.13 -2.61 -9.09
C PRO A 266 5.95 -2.30 -7.82
N HIS A 267 5.91 -1.03 -7.40
CA HIS A 267 6.53 -0.58 -6.16
C HIS A 267 5.77 -1.12 -4.95
N THR A 268 4.44 -1.18 -5.03
CA THR A 268 3.59 -1.69 -3.97
C THR A 268 2.43 -2.54 -4.49
N ILE A 269 1.93 -3.43 -3.64
CA ILE A 269 0.65 -4.10 -3.81
C ILE A 269 -0.19 -3.89 -2.56
N SER A 270 -1.44 -3.49 -2.73
CA SER A 270 -2.43 -3.35 -1.67
C SER A 270 -3.34 -4.58 -1.59
N PHE A 271 -3.66 -4.99 -0.37
CA PHE A 271 -4.50 -6.17 -0.08
C PHE A 271 -5.77 -5.81 0.70
N PRO A 272 -6.66 -4.95 0.18
CA PRO A 272 -7.93 -4.69 0.84
C PRO A 272 -8.85 -5.93 0.77
N ARG A 273 -9.39 -6.38 1.90
CA ARG A 273 -10.60 -7.22 1.90
C ARG A 273 -11.84 -6.35 1.74
N ILE A 274 -12.85 -6.87 1.05
CA ILE A 274 -14.15 -6.21 0.96
C ILE A 274 -14.75 -6.10 2.36
N GLU A 275 -15.22 -4.91 2.67
CA GLU A 275 -15.83 -4.57 3.96
C GLU A 275 -17.23 -4.00 3.72
N PRO A 276 -18.13 -4.08 4.72
CA PRO A 276 -19.39 -3.37 4.71
C PRO A 276 -19.22 -1.89 4.34
N ALA A 277 -20.11 -1.41 3.49
CA ALA A 277 -20.11 -0.03 3.02
C ALA A 277 -21.55 0.46 2.90
N GLU A 278 -21.83 1.63 3.49
CA GLU A 278 -23.17 2.22 3.51
C GLU A 278 -23.73 2.41 2.09
N GLY A 279 -24.95 1.93 1.84
CA GLY A 279 -25.64 2.08 0.55
C GLY A 279 -25.03 1.29 -0.62
N ALA A 280 -24.02 0.45 -0.36
CA ALA A 280 -23.50 -0.51 -1.33
C ALA A 280 -24.35 -1.81 -1.29
N PRO A 281 -24.77 -2.35 -2.44
CA PRO A 281 -25.63 -3.53 -2.48
C PRO A 281 -24.92 -4.86 -2.20
N LEU A 282 -23.62 -4.98 -2.52
CA LEU A 282 -22.88 -6.25 -2.39
C LEU A 282 -22.51 -6.66 -0.95
N PRO A 283 -22.12 -5.76 -0.03
CA PRO A 283 -21.54 -6.17 1.25
C PRO A 283 -22.49 -6.89 2.22
N GLU A 284 -23.78 -7.07 1.90
CA GLU A 284 -24.69 -7.90 2.69
C GLU A 284 -24.35 -9.41 2.57
N HIS A 285 -23.79 -9.85 1.44
CA HIS A 285 -23.37 -11.23 1.21
C HIS A 285 -22.12 -11.27 0.31
N ILE A 286 -20.93 -11.40 0.92
CA ILE A 286 -19.66 -11.48 0.17
C ILE A 286 -19.53 -12.88 -0.46
N PRO A 287 -19.56 -13.02 -1.79
CA PRO A 287 -19.64 -14.33 -2.45
C PRO A 287 -18.36 -15.16 -2.28
N HIS A 288 -17.18 -14.52 -2.26
CA HIS A 288 -15.89 -15.20 -2.17
C HIS A 288 -15.11 -14.77 -0.93
N LYS A 289 -15.76 -14.75 0.25
CA LYS A 289 -15.16 -14.28 1.50
C LYS A 289 -13.82 -14.97 1.76
N VAL A 290 -12.79 -14.15 2.03
CA VAL A 290 -11.44 -14.63 2.36
C VAL A 290 -11.30 -14.70 3.88
N SER A 291 -11.05 -15.90 4.40
CA SER A 291 -10.81 -16.14 5.83
C SER A 291 -9.53 -15.47 6.31
N ASP A 292 -9.36 -15.30 7.62
CA ASP A 292 -8.11 -14.75 8.16
C ASP A 292 -6.90 -15.65 7.87
N ASP A 293 -7.08 -16.98 7.92
CA ASP A 293 -6.02 -17.93 7.60
C ASP A 293 -5.62 -17.90 6.12
N ASP A 294 -6.60 -17.82 5.21
CA ASP A 294 -6.32 -17.63 3.79
C ASP A 294 -5.66 -16.27 3.54
N PHE A 295 -6.08 -15.22 4.25
CA PHE A 295 -5.48 -13.90 4.11
C PHE A 295 -4.02 -13.87 4.59
N LYS A 296 -3.70 -14.51 5.72
CA LYS A 296 -2.32 -14.71 6.19
C LYS A 296 -1.49 -15.48 5.15
N LYS A 297 -2.06 -16.55 4.59
CA LYS A 297 -1.44 -17.34 3.51
C LYS A 297 -1.15 -16.48 2.27
N ILE A 298 -2.12 -15.67 1.83
CA ILE A 298 -1.97 -14.75 0.69
C ILE A 298 -0.81 -13.78 0.90
N ILE A 299 -0.78 -13.11 2.06
CA ILE A 299 0.28 -12.14 2.39
C ILE A 299 1.66 -12.81 2.42
N ALA A 300 1.74 -14.01 3.02
CA ALA A 300 2.98 -14.78 3.09
C ALA A 300 3.47 -15.20 1.70
N ILE A 301 2.59 -15.75 0.85
CA ILE A 301 2.91 -16.17 -0.53
C ILE A 301 3.40 -14.98 -1.35
N ILE A 302 2.72 -13.83 -1.29
CA ILE A 302 3.16 -12.66 -2.07
C ILE A 302 4.50 -12.12 -1.57
N ARG A 303 4.74 -12.10 -0.25
CA ARG A 303 6.04 -11.65 0.29
C ARG A 303 7.18 -12.50 -0.25
N ILE A 304 7.02 -13.81 -0.36
CA ILE A 304 8.10 -14.67 -0.89
C ILE A 304 8.18 -14.66 -2.42
N ALA A 305 7.06 -14.45 -3.12
CA ALA A 305 7.01 -14.40 -4.58
C ALA A 305 7.54 -13.07 -5.14
N LEU A 306 7.23 -11.96 -4.48
CA LEU A 306 7.63 -10.59 -4.86
C LEU A 306 8.38 -9.92 -3.70
N PRO A 307 9.60 -10.38 -3.37
CA PRO A 307 10.31 -10.00 -2.15
C PRO A 307 10.61 -8.50 -2.05
N TYR A 308 10.78 -7.81 -3.17
CA TYR A 308 11.15 -6.39 -3.21
C TYR A 308 9.96 -5.44 -3.30
N THR A 309 8.77 -5.96 -3.63
CA THR A 309 7.55 -5.16 -3.71
C THR A 309 6.97 -4.93 -2.32
N GLY A 310 6.65 -3.67 -2.02
CA GLY A 310 6.03 -3.30 -0.76
C GLY A 310 4.62 -3.86 -0.66
N ILE A 311 4.25 -4.38 0.50
CA ILE A 311 2.87 -4.82 0.79
C ILE A 311 2.23 -3.76 1.70
N ILE A 312 1.06 -3.26 1.28
CA ILE A 312 0.25 -2.26 1.99
C ILE A 312 -0.93 -2.93 2.68
N LEU A 313 -1.09 -2.64 3.98
CA LEU A 313 -2.26 -3.04 4.78
C LEU A 313 -3.02 -1.82 5.29
N SER A 314 -4.30 -1.71 4.95
CA SER A 314 -5.17 -0.62 5.39
C SER A 314 -5.84 -0.91 6.75
N THR A 315 -6.49 0.11 7.32
CA THR A 315 -7.36 0.03 8.52
C THR A 315 -8.69 -0.71 8.28
N ARG A 316 -8.77 -1.56 7.25
CA ARG A 316 -9.90 -2.48 7.01
C ARG A 316 -9.84 -3.65 7.99
N GLU A 317 -8.63 -4.11 8.28
CA GLU A 317 -8.37 -5.24 9.17
C GLU A 317 -8.39 -4.83 10.64
N THR A 318 -8.68 -5.78 11.54
CA THR A 318 -8.68 -5.56 12.99
C THR A 318 -7.28 -5.35 13.55
N GLU A 319 -7.18 -4.74 14.73
CA GLU A 319 -5.91 -4.53 15.42
C GLU A 319 -5.09 -5.82 15.56
N GLU A 320 -5.72 -6.92 15.95
CA GLU A 320 -5.07 -8.20 16.23
C GLU A 320 -4.45 -8.78 14.96
N LEU A 321 -5.25 -8.87 13.89
CA LEU A 321 -4.80 -9.41 12.61
C LEU A 321 -3.70 -8.54 12.00
N ARG A 322 -3.83 -7.21 12.07
CA ARG A 322 -2.80 -6.29 11.58
C ARG A 322 -1.48 -6.52 12.32
N THR A 323 -1.52 -6.61 13.64
CA THR A 323 -0.35 -6.81 14.49
C THR A 323 0.33 -8.15 14.19
N GLU A 324 -0.45 -9.20 13.98
CA GLU A 324 0.07 -10.51 13.57
C GLU A 324 0.77 -10.42 12.19
N LEU A 325 0.13 -9.79 11.20
CA LEU A 325 0.64 -9.69 9.82
C LEU A 325 1.91 -8.85 9.67
N PHE A 326 2.27 -8.02 10.65
CA PHE A 326 3.57 -7.34 10.69
C PHE A 326 4.75 -8.31 10.57
N ASN A 327 4.56 -9.56 10.98
CA ASN A 327 5.58 -10.61 10.92
C ASN A 327 5.77 -11.21 9.52
N TYR A 328 4.72 -11.26 8.70
CA TYR A 328 4.69 -12.19 7.57
C TYR A 328 4.75 -11.55 6.19
N GLY A 329 4.65 -10.22 6.09
CA GLY A 329 4.90 -9.58 4.79
C GLY A 329 4.69 -8.07 4.74
N ILE A 330 3.87 -7.52 5.62
CA ILE A 330 3.47 -6.11 5.55
C ILE A 330 4.67 -5.17 5.67
N SER A 331 4.74 -4.17 4.80
CA SER A 331 5.85 -3.20 4.79
C SER A 331 5.39 -1.76 5.00
N GLN A 332 4.13 -1.46 4.67
CA GLN A 332 3.52 -0.16 4.89
C GLN A 332 2.10 -0.34 5.40
N ILE A 333 1.66 0.55 6.28
CA ILE A 333 0.32 0.52 6.83
C ILE A 333 -0.27 1.93 6.95
N SER A 334 -1.58 2.04 6.79
CA SER A 334 -2.29 3.27 7.14
C SER A 334 -2.56 3.31 8.65
N ALA A 335 -2.48 4.45 9.31
CA ALA A 335 -2.80 4.59 10.74
C ALA A 335 -3.54 5.90 10.99
N GLY A 336 -4.41 5.96 12.01
CA GLY A 336 -5.27 7.14 12.24
C GLY A 336 -6.16 7.48 11.03
N SER A 337 -6.55 6.45 10.25
CA SER A 337 -7.21 6.67 8.96
C SER A 337 -8.63 7.20 9.13
N ARG A 338 -9.00 8.17 8.29
CA ARG A 338 -10.39 8.60 8.11
C ARG A 338 -10.78 8.36 6.65
N THR A 339 -11.90 7.68 6.43
CA THR A 339 -12.28 7.13 5.10
C THR A 339 -13.38 7.92 4.38
N ASN A 340 -13.61 9.16 4.83
CA ASN A 340 -14.58 10.07 4.26
C ASN A 340 -13.95 11.46 4.03
N PRO A 341 -14.43 12.26 3.05
CA PRO A 341 -13.87 13.58 2.80
C PRO A 341 -14.10 14.57 3.94
N GLY A 342 -13.06 15.30 4.35
CA GLY A 342 -13.17 16.39 5.33
C GLY A 342 -13.23 15.91 6.78
N ALA A 343 -12.93 14.63 7.05
CA ALA A 343 -13.04 14.09 8.40
C ALA A 343 -11.89 14.49 9.32
N TYR A 344 -10.72 14.91 8.81
CA TYR A 344 -9.57 15.21 9.65
C TYR A 344 -9.78 16.49 10.49
N ALA A 345 -10.15 17.59 9.85
CA ALA A 345 -10.33 18.88 10.48
C ALA A 345 -11.71 19.06 11.15
N ALA A 346 -12.72 18.28 10.76
CA ALA A 346 -14.09 18.43 11.22
C ALA A 346 -14.65 17.14 11.82
N GLU A 347 -14.22 16.79 13.04
CA GLU A 347 -14.67 15.59 13.79
C GLU A 347 -16.21 15.46 13.84
N ASN A 348 -16.96 16.57 13.80
CA ASN A 348 -18.42 16.57 13.88
C ASN A 348 -19.15 16.61 12.51
N GLU A 349 -18.47 16.89 11.38
CA GLU A 349 -19.11 16.91 10.05
C GLU A 349 -18.84 15.63 9.25
N GLY A 350 -17.78 14.88 9.58
CA GLY A 350 -17.34 13.69 8.84
C GLY A 350 -18.41 12.62 8.64
N HIS A 351 -19.27 12.40 9.64
CA HIS A 351 -20.34 11.41 9.58
C HIS A 351 -21.33 11.62 8.43
N LYS A 352 -21.54 12.85 7.94
CA LYS A 352 -22.53 13.12 6.87
C LYS A 352 -22.02 12.80 5.47
N THR A 353 -20.70 12.82 5.27
CA THR A 353 -20.10 12.56 3.94
C THR A 353 -19.97 11.07 3.63
N GLY A 354 -20.15 10.20 4.63
CA GLY A 354 -20.14 8.75 4.50
C GLY A 354 -18.73 8.19 4.27
N SER A 355 -18.39 7.14 5.00
CA SER A 355 -17.13 6.41 4.82
C SER A 355 -17.16 5.55 3.56
N GLN A 356 -16.02 5.43 2.86
CA GLN A 356 -15.91 4.53 1.70
C GLN A 356 -16.16 3.06 2.08
N PHE A 357 -15.72 2.68 3.29
CA PHE A 357 -15.85 1.35 3.89
C PHE A 357 -15.78 1.46 5.42
N GLN A 358 -16.26 0.43 6.11
CA GLN A 358 -16.14 0.30 7.57
C GLN A 358 -14.70 -0.03 7.98
N LEU A 359 -14.19 0.71 8.99
CA LEU A 359 -12.87 0.45 9.56
C LEU A 359 -12.89 -0.78 10.48
N GLY A 360 -11.82 -1.56 10.45
CA GLY A 360 -11.52 -2.60 11.45
C GLY A 360 -10.56 -2.13 12.54
N ASP A 361 -9.77 -1.09 12.28
CA ASP A 361 -8.86 -0.49 13.25
C ASP A 361 -9.11 1.02 13.38
N HIS A 362 -9.57 1.42 14.57
CA HIS A 362 -10.00 2.77 14.91
C HIS A 362 -8.97 3.54 15.75
N ARG A 363 -7.83 2.92 16.05
CA ARG A 363 -6.79 3.53 16.88
C ARG A 363 -6.20 4.76 16.22
N ASN A 364 -5.84 5.72 17.04
CA ASN A 364 -5.07 6.88 16.59
C ASN A 364 -3.61 6.48 16.25
N LEU A 365 -2.86 7.42 15.69
CA LEU A 365 -1.49 7.15 15.25
C LEU A 365 -0.56 6.70 16.39
N ASP A 366 -0.66 7.30 17.57
CA ASP A 366 0.21 7.00 18.73
C ASP A 366 -0.05 5.60 19.28
N GLU A 367 -1.32 5.20 19.37
CA GLU A 367 -1.73 3.86 19.80
C GLU A 367 -1.21 2.77 18.84
N VAL A 368 -1.35 2.98 17.52
CA VAL A 368 -0.78 2.05 16.52
C VAL A 368 0.74 1.97 16.68
N ILE A 369 1.42 3.10 16.86
CA ILE A 369 2.86 3.16 17.07
C ILE A 369 3.27 2.42 18.35
N SER A 370 2.54 2.60 19.45
CA SER A 370 2.81 1.92 20.72
C SER A 370 2.76 0.39 20.56
N THR A 371 1.72 -0.14 19.91
CA THR A 371 1.59 -1.59 19.62
C THR A 371 2.69 -2.09 18.69
N MET A 372 3.12 -1.29 17.70
CA MET A 372 4.26 -1.64 16.84
C MET A 372 5.55 -1.80 17.65
N ILE A 373 5.82 -0.87 18.58
CA ILE A 373 6.99 -0.92 19.45
C ILE A 373 6.94 -2.16 20.35
N ASP A 374 5.80 -2.44 20.96
CA ASP A 374 5.60 -3.61 21.83
C ASP A 374 5.79 -4.91 21.05
N SER A 375 5.50 -4.91 19.75
CA SER A 375 5.74 -6.03 18.82
C SER A 375 7.16 -6.08 18.25
N GLY A 376 8.06 -5.19 18.68
CA GLY A 376 9.46 -5.13 18.24
C GLY A 376 9.68 -4.52 16.85
N TYR A 377 8.67 -3.85 16.27
CA TYR A 377 8.77 -3.16 14.98
C TYR A 377 9.07 -1.68 15.18
N ILE A 378 9.85 -1.10 14.26
CA ILE A 378 10.14 0.33 14.22
C ILE A 378 9.21 1.05 13.23
N PRO A 379 8.40 2.00 13.70
CA PRO A 379 7.65 2.91 12.84
C PRO A 379 8.57 3.73 11.95
N SER A 380 8.12 4.08 10.74
CA SER A 380 8.90 4.92 9.84
C SER A 380 8.03 5.85 9.02
N PHE A 381 8.46 7.10 8.95
CA PHE A 381 7.89 8.11 8.05
C PHE A 381 8.85 8.46 6.90
N CYS A 382 9.77 7.53 6.60
CA CYS A 382 10.86 7.73 5.65
C CYS A 382 10.36 8.09 4.25
N THR A 383 11.04 9.06 3.64
CA THR A 383 10.88 9.47 2.23
C THR A 383 12.23 9.61 1.52
N GLY A 384 13.32 9.09 2.13
CA GLY A 384 14.69 9.26 1.65
C GLY A 384 14.96 8.62 0.28
N CYS A 385 14.25 7.56 -0.12
CA CYS A 385 14.40 7.01 -1.46
C CYS A 385 14.00 8.03 -2.53
N TYR A 386 12.79 8.57 -2.39
CA TYR A 386 12.23 9.58 -3.28
C TYR A 386 13.13 10.83 -3.38
N ARG A 387 13.67 11.32 -2.25
CA ARG A 387 14.56 12.50 -2.22
C ARG A 387 15.93 12.30 -2.87
N LYS A 388 16.40 11.06 -2.89
CA LYS A 388 17.67 10.70 -3.53
C LYS A 388 17.49 10.23 -4.97
N GLY A 389 16.28 10.31 -5.52
CA GLY A 389 15.96 9.79 -6.85
C GLY A 389 15.94 8.27 -6.96
N ARG A 390 15.93 7.54 -5.84
CA ARG A 390 15.86 6.07 -5.81
C ARG A 390 14.42 5.61 -6.05
N VAL A 391 13.97 5.68 -7.30
CA VAL A 391 12.65 5.28 -7.79
C VAL A 391 12.79 4.30 -8.94
N GLY A 392 11.77 3.49 -9.23
CA GLY A 392 11.83 2.50 -10.32
C GLY A 392 13.08 1.60 -10.25
N HIS A 393 13.90 1.62 -11.30
CA HIS A 393 15.12 0.78 -11.41
C HIS A 393 16.16 1.06 -10.31
N ASP A 394 16.43 2.33 -10.00
CA ASP A 394 17.44 2.70 -9.00
C ASP A 394 17.08 2.18 -7.60
N PHE A 395 15.77 2.08 -7.30
CA PHE A 395 15.31 1.42 -6.09
C PHE A 395 15.57 -0.08 -6.12
N MET A 396 15.27 -0.73 -7.25
CA MET A 396 15.41 -2.19 -7.39
C MET A 396 16.87 -2.64 -7.35
N ASP A 397 17.81 -1.86 -7.86
CA ASP A 397 19.26 -2.17 -7.80
C ASP A 397 19.79 -2.23 -6.36
N LEU A 398 19.16 -1.49 -5.44
CA LEU A 398 19.49 -1.53 -4.02
C LEU A 398 18.67 -2.58 -3.25
N ALA A 399 17.41 -2.78 -3.64
CA ALA A 399 16.51 -3.73 -2.99
C ALA A 399 16.87 -5.18 -3.32
N LYS A 400 17.19 -5.48 -4.59
CA LYS A 400 17.52 -6.82 -5.09
C LYS A 400 18.64 -7.52 -4.31
N PRO A 401 19.80 -6.87 -4.09
CA PRO A 401 20.88 -7.44 -3.28
C PRO A 401 20.68 -7.29 -1.76
N GLY A 402 19.54 -6.76 -1.29
CA GLY A 402 19.28 -6.52 0.14
C GLY A 402 20.05 -5.34 0.74
N LEU A 403 20.72 -4.52 -0.07
CA LEU A 403 21.51 -3.37 0.38
C LEU A 403 20.63 -2.21 0.88
N ILE A 404 19.37 -2.17 0.45
CA ILE A 404 18.41 -1.13 0.82
C ILE A 404 18.23 -1.00 2.35
N LYS A 405 18.41 -2.09 3.11
CA LYS A 405 18.27 -2.09 4.58
C LYS A 405 19.32 -1.23 5.27
N GLU A 406 20.51 -1.08 4.69
CA GLU A 406 21.59 -0.25 5.24
C GLU A 406 21.23 1.24 5.22
N TYR A 407 20.33 1.66 4.31
CA TYR A 407 19.82 3.03 4.24
C TYR A 407 18.49 3.19 4.96
N CYS A 408 17.60 2.21 4.80
CA CYS A 408 16.24 2.35 5.29
C CYS A 408 16.10 2.13 6.79
N MET A 409 16.95 1.31 7.42
CA MET A 409 16.92 1.17 8.88
C MET A 409 17.35 2.47 9.59
N PRO A 410 18.48 3.11 9.23
CA PRO A 410 18.82 4.42 9.79
C PRO A 410 17.75 5.49 9.55
N ASN A 411 17.18 5.56 8.34
CA ASN A 411 16.11 6.51 8.04
C ASN A 411 14.82 6.24 8.84
N ALA A 412 14.54 4.98 9.18
CA ALA A 412 13.45 4.64 10.11
C ALA A 412 13.73 5.19 11.50
N ILE A 413 14.95 5.00 12.03
CA ILE A 413 15.38 5.54 13.31
C ILE A 413 15.23 7.06 13.36
N PHE A 414 15.68 7.77 12.32
CA PHE A 414 15.60 9.24 12.27
C PHE A 414 14.17 9.75 12.25
N THR A 415 13.36 9.23 11.33
CA THR A 415 11.96 9.66 11.23
C THR A 415 11.12 9.27 12.44
N PHE A 416 11.45 8.14 13.09
CA PHE A 416 10.81 7.77 14.34
C PHE A 416 11.27 8.66 15.50
N ARG A 417 12.56 8.99 15.59
CA ARG A 417 13.08 9.93 16.59
C ARG A 417 12.43 11.30 16.49
N GLU A 418 12.24 11.82 15.27
CA GLU A 418 11.45 13.03 15.03
C GLU A 418 10.03 12.88 15.60
N TYR A 419 9.35 11.76 15.31
CA TYR A 419 8.01 11.54 15.83
C TYR A 419 7.95 11.52 17.37
N LEU A 420 8.91 10.83 18.01
CA LEU A 420 9.01 10.75 19.47
C LEU A 420 9.31 12.10 20.14
N ASN A 421 10.00 12.99 19.44
CA ASN A 421 10.31 14.31 19.97
C ASN A 421 9.11 15.26 19.89
N ASP A 422 8.33 15.16 18.82
CA ASP A 422 7.35 16.20 18.46
C ASP A 422 5.88 15.83 18.74
N PHE A 423 5.55 14.53 18.73
CA PHE A 423 4.14 14.08 18.76
C PHE A 423 3.83 13.01 19.81
N ALA A 424 4.78 12.13 20.11
CA ALA A 424 4.49 10.96 20.94
C ALA A 424 4.03 11.30 22.35
N THR A 425 3.12 10.49 22.89
CA THR A 425 2.79 10.53 24.32
C THR A 425 4.02 10.16 25.18
N PRO A 426 4.08 10.56 26.47
CA PRO A 426 5.22 10.23 27.32
C PRO A 426 5.53 8.72 27.40
N GLU A 427 4.50 7.87 27.43
CA GLU A 427 4.65 6.41 27.45
C GLU A 427 5.25 5.89 26.14
N THR A 428 4.65 6.25 25.00
CA THR A 428 5.14 5.87 23.66
C THR A 428 6.56 6.38 23.44
N LYS A 429 6.88 7.58 23.92
CA LYS A 429 8.24 8.15 23.91
C LYS A 429 9.23 7.28 24.67
N GLU A 430 8.91 6.87 25.89
CA GLU A 430 9.80 6.01 26.69
C GLU A 430 10.05 4.66 26.00
N LYS A 431 8.99 3.98 25.56
CA LYS A 431 9.08 2.71 24.83
C LYS A 431 9.91 2.86 23.55
N GLY A 432 9.63 3.90 22.76
CA GLY A 432 10.31 4.17 21.50
C GLY A 432 11.79 4.48 21.66
N MET A 433 12.17 5.24 22.69
CA MET A 433 13.59 5.50 23.00
C MET A 433 14.34 4.22 23.37
N LYS A 434 13.71 3.32 24.14
CA LYS A 434 14.29 2.00 24.46
C LYS A 434 14.47 1.15 23.21
N LEU A 435 13.47 1.11 22.33
CA LEU A 435 13.56 0.39 21.06
C LEU A 435 14.69 0.93 20.17
N ILE A 436 14.77 2.25 19.96
CA ILE A 436 15.85 2.87 19.17
C ILE A 436 17.21 2.48 19.73
N LYS A 437 17.40 2.56 21.05
CA LYS A 437 18.67 2.19 21.69
C LYS A 437 19.03 0.72 21.43
N SER A 438 18.07 -0.20 21.52
CA SER A 438 18.27 -1.62 21.20
C SER A 438 18.68 -1.81 19.75
N LEU A 439 17.95 -1.18 18.82
CA LEU A 439 18.22 -1.31 17.38
C LEU A 439 19.58 -0.74 16.99
N VAL A 440 19.99 0.40 17.55
CA VAL A 440 21.32 0.98 17.32
C VAL A 440 22.43 0.09 17.89
N ALA A 441 22.18 -0.61 19.00
CA ALA A 441 23.13 -1.56 19.57
C ALA A 441 23.32 -2.82 18.71
N GLU A 442 22.28 -3.24 17.96
CA GLU A 442 22.34 -4.37 17.02
C GLU A 442 23.16 -4.06 15.75
N ILE A 443 23.50 -2.80 15.47
CA ILE A 443 24.27 -2.41 14.28
C ILE A 443 25.75 -2.76 14.47
N GLY A 444 26.24 -3.74 13.70
CA GLY A 444 27.63 -4.21 13.79
C GLY A 444 28.69 -3.28 13.17
N LYS A 445 28.32 -2.34 12.30
CA LYS A 445 29.26 -1.39 11.66
C LYS A 445 29.43 -0.14 12.53
N GLU A 446 30.57 -0.01 13.22
CA GLU A 446 30.80 1.09 14.17
C GLU A 446 30.73 2.49 13.54
N ASN A 447 31.25 2.67 12.32
CA ASN A 447 31.15 3.94 11.60
C ASN A 447 29.69 4.34 11.31
N LEU A 448 28.85 3.37 10.93
CA LEU A 448 27.43 3.61 10.67
C LEU A 448 26.71 3.97 11.98
N LYS A 449 27.01 3.25 13.06
CA LYS A 449 26.48 3.50 14.40
C LYS A 449 26.82 4.92 14.90
N ASN A 450 28.06 5.35 14.75
CA ASN A 450 28.49 6.71 15.08
C ASN A 450 27.77 7.76 14.24
N SER A 451 27.63 7.52 12.93
CA SER A 451 26.86 8.43 12.06
C SER A 451 25.39 8.52 12.45
N ILE A 452 24.78 7.41 12.89
CA ILE A 452 23.39 7.39 13.36
C ILE A 452 23.25 8.19 14.65
N ASN A 453 24.13 7.97 15.64
CA ASN A 453 24.09 8.72 16.91
C ASN A 453 24.27 10.23 16.68
N ASN A 454 25.23 10.63 15.86
CA ASN A 454 25.43 12.05 15.53
C ASN A 454 24.18 12.69 14.89
N ASN A 455 23.47 11.95 14.05
CA ASN A 455 22.23 12.44 13.43
C ASN A 455 21.05 12.41 14.40
N ILE A 456 20.99 11.48 15.35
CA ILE A 456 20.02 11.51 16.45
C ILE A 456 20.23 12.77 17.31
N ASP A 457 21.48 13.10 17.64
CA ASP A 457 21.80 14.30 18.44
C ASP A 457 21.35 15.59 17.75
N LYS A 458 21.54 15.67 16.43
CA LYS A 458 21.02 16.80 15.62
C LYS A 458 19.50 16.89 15.66
N ILE A 459 18.81 15.75 15.58
CA ILE A 459 17.34 15.71 15.66
C ILE A 459 16.87 16.18 17.04
N ASP A 460 17.55 15.77 18.11
CA ASP A 460 17.26 16.23 19.46
C ASP A 460 17.50 17.74 19.66
N GLN A 461 18.44 18.30 18.90
CA GLN A 461 18.72 19.75 18.87
C GLN A 461 17.75 20.55 17.98
N GLY A 462 16.80 19.90 17.31
CA GLY A 462 15.77 20.55 16.51
C GLY A 462 15.94 20.43 14.99
N GLU A 463 17.01 19.81 14.50
CA GLU A 463 17.13 19.49 13.07
C GLU A 463 16.05 18.47 12.67
N ARG A 464 15.48 18.62 11.48
CA ARG A 464 14.43 17.74 10.97
C ARG A 464 14.79 17.31 9.57
N ASP A 465 14.17 16.21 9.14
CA ASP A 465 14.24 15.70 7.78
C ASP A 465 15.66 15.24 7.39
N ILE A 466 16.33 14.58 8.33
CA ILE A 466 17.64 13.94 8.10
C ILE A 466 17.42 12.56 7.46
N TYR A 467 18.15 12.29 6.38
CA TYR A 467 18.10 11.01 5.68
C TYR A 467 19.45 10.66 5.03
N PHE A 468 19.71 9.36 4.94
CA PHE A 468 20.77 8.75 4.13
C PHE A 468 20.32 8.50 2.69
#